data_AF-A0AA35SEA2-F1
#
_entry.id   AF-A0AA35SEA2-F1
#
_cell.length_a   1.000
_cell.length_b   1.000
_cell.length_c   1.000
_cell.angle_alpha   90.00
_cell.angle_beta   90.00
_cell.angle_gamma   90.00
#
_symmetry.space_group_name_H-M   'P 1'
#
loop_
_entity.id
_entity.type
_entity.pdbx_description
1 polymer ?
#
loop_
_entity_poly.entity_id
_entity_poly.type
_entity_poly.pdbx_seq_one_letter_code
_entity_poly.pdbx_strand_id
1 'polypeptide(L)'
;MVVVIASPNQGEVHVTLNYKTLDDNATMSFLKIGVDRNVFGIPSIGNETCGMGPGSTFECPVERNVTYYQGYFTVNVTVPLSTGLVGNEDDSVISFTIVPGDDVDPILNNNDVHVTVDITAVNEVSIQRVIVSPPATQYEDTDEIGQQEISTHVTLIGSGPSAIPFSTLTIQIPGKTEDTGRLYYLYPTNYTVLDESSSVQVDCSELDPEGLVINQQKRRGRRQAPQPGIMKRLWREVTREGVREEEELPLGKRQEMEPTVNCSKDPGVCTPITCTIENFGTGIITISVTSVVDNRYFRNQDGDFTFVMSADYMIDSNFFEQTSRGSEKSNLLTVRGLPTTVQRPVPVWVYIVSALVAIIIITLIIIALFLLVICLRRRTKKKIRRATERRRSRHGTVTAGTGGGAVVTSLDTKPVEDVDEKPKPLPESGGDDTPDNPTAPPAEELPAEDPTTEDPDETEL
;
A
#
# COMPACT_ATOMS: atom_id res chain seq x y z
N MET A 1 -42.02 -32.81 -21.36
CA MET A 1 -41.34 -32.18 -20.21
C MET A 1 -40.18 -31.40 -20.77
N VAL A 2 -40.13 -30.10 -20.52
CA VAL A 2 -39.04 -29.26 -21.03
C VAL A 2 -38.01 -29.13 -19.91
N VAL A 3 -36.75 -29.42 -20.21
CA VAL A 3 -35.64 -29.28 -19.27
C VAL A 3 -34.66 -28.28 -19.88
N VAL A 4 -34.51 -27.13 -19.24
CA VAL A 4 -33.63 -26.06 -19.71
C VAL A 4 -32.33 -26.16 -18.92
N ILE A 5 -31.19 -26.22 -19.61
CA ILE A 5 -29.86 -26.29 -18.98
C ILE A 5 -29.01 -25.16 -19.57
N ALA A 6 -28.98 -24.01 -18.90
CA ALA A 6 -28.10 -22.92 -19.30
C ALA A 6 -26.64 -23.23 -18.90
N SER A 7 -25.68 -22.94 -19.80
CA SER A 7 -24.25 -23.08 -19.51
C SER A 7 -23.61 -21.69 -19.40
N PRO A 8 -23.07 -21.31 -18.23
CA PRO A 8 -22.62 -19.93 -17.99
C PRO A 8 -21.34 -19.54 -18.75
N ASN A 9 -20.55 -20.50 -19.24
CA ASN A 9 -19.16 -20.24 -19.65
C ASN A 9 -18.97 -19.84 -21.13
N GLN A 10 -20.01 -19.86 -21.96
CA GLN A 10 -19.86 -19.64 -23.41
C GLN A 10 -20.87 -18.68 -24.04
N GLY A 11 -21.76 -18.07 -23.25
CA GLY A 11 -22.87 -17.30 -23.82
C GLY A 11 -23.79 -18.19 -24.66
N GLU A 12 -23.90 -19.47 -24.33
CA GLU A 12 -24.80 -20.41 -25.00
C GLU A 12 -25.82 -20.96 -24.01
N VAL A 13 -27.08 -21.01 -24.42
CA VAL A 13 -28.13 -21.67 -23.66
C VAL A 13 -28.49 -22.96 -24.36
N HIS A 14 -28.29 -24.08 -23.66
CA HIS A 14 -28.71 -25.39 -24.15
C HIS A 14 -30.13 -25.66 -23.65
N VAL A 15 -31.05 -25.82 -24.59
CA VAL A 15 -32.45 -26.14 -24.29
C VAL A 15 -32.71 -27.57 -24.72
N THR A 16 -33.01 -28.43 -23.74
CA THR A 16 -33.40 -29.82 -24.01
C THR A 16 -34.92 -29.94 -24.01
N LEU A 17 -35.48 -30.16 -25.20
CA LEU A 17 -36.91 -30.36 -25.38
C LEU A 17 -37.20 -31.86 -25.43
N ASN A 18 -37.90 -32.38 -24.41
CA ASN A 18 -38.45 -33.73 -24.45
C ASN A 18 -39.95 -33.67 -24.77
N TYR A 19 -40.32 -34.10 -25.96
CA TYR A 19 -41.72 -34.17 -26.38
C TYR A 19 -42.16 -35.63 -26.56
N LYS A 20 -43.45 -35.87 -26.31
CA LYS A 20 -44.08 -37.19 -26.47
C LYS A 20 -45.14 -37.06 -27.54
N THR A 21 -45.10 -37.88 -28.58
CA THR A 21 -46.23 -37.98 -29.51
C THR A 21 -47.24 -38.98 -28.94
N LEU A 22 -48.52 -38.69 -29.13
CA LEU A 22 -49.59 -39.65 -28.82
C LEU A 22 -49.87 -40.57 -30.01
N ASP A 23 -49.35 -40.22 -31.19
CA ASP A 23 -49.45 -40.99 -32.41
C ASP A 23 -48.06 -41.56 -32.77
N ASP A 24 -47.99 -42.87 -32.91
CA ASP A 24 -46.77 -43.61 -33.27
C ASP A 24 -46.34 -43.30 -34.72
N ASN A 25 -47.23 -42.73 -35.54
CA ASN A 25 -46.97 -42.37 -36.94
C ASN A 25 -46.74 -40.87 -37.16
N ALA A 26 -46.83 -40.03 -36.11
CA ALA A 26 -46.58 -38.60 -36.26
C ALA A 26 -45.11 -38.34 -36.60
N THR A 27 -44.85 -37.80 -37.79
CA THR A 27 -43.54 -37.29 -38.20
C THR A 27 -43.44 -35.81 -37.87
N MET A 28 -42.33 -35.41 -37.24
CA MET A 28 -42.02 -34.01 -36.99
C MET A 28 -41.12 -33.51 -38.11
N SER A 29 -41.63 -32.59 -38.93
CA SER A 29 -40.85 -32.01 -40.04
C SER A 29 -39.94 -30.88 -39.56
N PHE A 30 -40.48 -29.95 -38.75
CA PHE A 30 -39.76 -28.75 -38.34
C PHE A 30 -40.05 -28.35 -36.89
N LEU A 31 -39.02 -27.85 -36.21
CA LEU A 31 -39.16 -27.10 -34.96
C LEU A 31 -39.13 -25.61 -35.28
N LYS A 32 -40.14 -24.84 -34.87
CA LYS A 32 -40.10 -23.37 -34.95
C LYS A 32 -39.67 -22.79 -33.61
N ILE A 33 -38.66 -21.95 -33.64
CA ILE A 33 -38.11 -21.29 -32.45
C ILE A 33 -38.34 -19.79 -32.63
N GLY A 34 -39.29 -19.23 -31.89
CA GLY A 34 -39.49 -17.79 -31.82
C GLY A 34 -38.57 -17.21 -30.76
N VAL A 35 -37.58 -16.41 -31.18
CA VAL A 35 -36.73 -15.67 -30.25
C VAL A 35 -37.19 -14.22 -30.18
N ASP A 36 -37.08 -13.63 -29.00
CA ASP A 36 -37.23 -12.19 -28.86
C ASP A 36 -36.12 -11.47 -29.65
N ARG A 37 -36.39 -10.22 -30.05
CA ARG A 37 -35.50 -9.36 -30.84
C ARG A 37 -34.12 -9.15 -30.22
N ASN A 38 -34.03 -9.48 -28.95
CA ASN A 38 -32.91 -9.28 -28.06
C ASN A 38 -31.92 -10.46 -28.07
N VAL A 39 -32.28 -11.60 -28.67
CA VAL A 39 -31.44 -12.77 -28.79
C VAL A 39 -30.76 -12.78 -30.17
N PHE A 40 -29.43 -12.68 -30.19
CA PHE A 40 -28.65 -12.82 -31.41
C PHE A 40 -27.97 -14.18 -31.46
N GLY A 41 -28.18 -14.91 -32.55
CA GLY A 41 -27.62 -16.24 -32.76
C GLY A 41 -28.49 -17.05 -33.69
N ILE A 42 -27.87 -17.94 -34.47
CA ILE A 42 -28.61 -18.93 -35.26
C ILE A 42 -28.68 -20.19 -34.41
N PRO A 43 -29.88 -20.62 -33.95
CA PRO A 43 -30.01 -21.85 -33.20
C PRO A 43 -29.58 -23.05 -34.06
N SER A 44 -29.13 -24.11 -33.39
CA SER A 44 -28.75 -25.36 -34.03
C SER A 44 -29.34 -26.56 -33.31
N ILE A 45 -29.59 -27.63 -34.06
CA ILE A 45 -29.96 -28.94 -33.53
C ILE A 45 -28.83 -29.91 -33.88
N GLY A 46 -28.03 -30.28 -32.88
CA GLY A 46 -26.78 -31.00 -33.12
C GLY A 46 -25.82 -30.15 -33.96
N ASN A 47 -25.42 -30.65 -35.13
CA ASN A 47 -24.51 -29.95 -36.06
C ASN A 47 -25.24 -29.18 -37.18
N GLU A 48 -26.58 -29.18 -37.19
CA GLU A 48 -27.37 -28.53 -38.23
C GLU A 48 -27.88 -27.18 -37.74
N THR A 49 -27.60 -26.12 -38.50
CA THR A 49 -28.09 -24.76 -38.22
C THR A 49 -29.51 -24.59 -38.71
N CYS A 50 -30.35 -23.94 -37.93
CA CYS A 50 -31.72 -23.63 -38.32
C CYS A 50 -31.78 -22.54 -39.40
N GLY A 51 -32.78 -22.62 -40.28
CA GLY A 51 -33.07 -21.57 -41.25
C GLY A 51 -33.77 -20.39 -40.61
N MET A 52 -33.56 -19.18 -41.12
CA MET A 52 -34.31 -18.00 -40.67
C MET A 52 -35.70 -17.99 -41.29
N GLY A 53 -36.73 -18.06 -40.45
CA GLY A 53 -38.14 -17.94 -40.85
C GLY A 53 -38.67 -16.50 -40.77
N PRO A 54 -39.94 -16.28 -41.10
CA PRO A 54 -40.56 -14.96 -41.02
C PRO A 54 -40.79 -14.51 -39.57
N GLY A 55 -40.33 -13.30 -39.22
CA GLY A 55 -40.71 -12.64 -37.95
C GLY A 55 -39.97 -13.16 -36.70
N SER A 56 -38.64 -13.01 -36.66
CA SER A 56 -37.76 -13.47 -35.56
C SER A 56 -37.96 -14.94 -35.14
N THR A 57 -38.45 -15.77 -36.05
CA THR A 57 -38.53 -17.22 -35.89
C THR A 57 -37.41 -17.91 -36.65
N PHE A 58 -36.93 -19.03 -36.13
CA PHE A 58 -36.05 -19.96 -36.82
C PHE A 58 -36.76 -21.28 -37.08
N GLU A 59 -36.55 -21.88 -38.24
CA GLU A 59 -37.11 -23.17 -38.63
C GLU A 59 -35.98 -24.20 -38.69
N CYS A 60 -36.00 -25.17 -37.78
CA CYS A 60 -34.98 -26.20 -37.66
C CYS A 60 -35.51 -27.53 -38.20
N PRO A 61 -34.87 -28.15 -39.19
CA PRO A 61 -35.24 -29.50 -39.61
C PRO A 61 -34.92 -30.50 -38.49
N VAL A 62 -35.88 -31.37 -38.17
CA VAL A 62 -35.75 -32.31 -37.04
C VAL A 62 -35.36 -33.72 -37.51
N GLU A 63 -35.48 -34.01 -38.82
CA GLU A 63 -35.45 -35.35 -39.41
C GLU A 63 -34.19 -36.20 -39.14
N ARG A 64 -33.05 -35.61 -38.72
CA ARG A 64 -31.76 -36.32 -38.64
C ARG A 64 -31.19 -36.53 -37.24
N ASN A 65 -31.71 -35.84 -36.22
CA ASN A 65 -31.07 -35.80 -34.88
C ASN A 65 -32.01 -36.21 -33.73
N VAL A 66 -33.05 -37.00 -34.00
CA VAL A 66 -33.98 -37.44 -32.95
C VAL A 66 -33.66 -38.84 -32.49
N THR A 67 -33.50 -38.99 -31.18
CA THR A 67 -33.50 -40.31 -30.54
C THR A 67 -34.92 -40.66 -30.13
N TYR A 68 -35.41 -41.80 -30.61
CA TYR A 68 -36.71 -42.34 -30.24
C TYR A 68 -36.54 -43.36 -29.11
N TYR A 69 -37.17 -43.11 -27.97
CA TYR A 69 -37.19 -44.05 -26.86
C TYR A 69 -38.58 -44.09 -26.22
N GLN A 70 -39.27 -45.23 -26.34
CA GLN A 70 -40.57 -45.49 -25.68
C GLN A 70 -41.67 -44.44 -25.97
N GLY A 71 -41.78 -43.95 -27.21
CA GLY A 71 -42.79 -42.93 -27.58
C GLY A 71 -42.40 -41.50 -27.25
N TYR A 72 -41.18 -41.29 -26.72
CA TYR A 72 -40.59 -39.96 -26.52
C TYR A 72 -39.55 -39.68 -27.59
N PHE A 73 -39.57 -38.44 -28.04
CA PHE A 73 -38.55 -37.85 -28.89
C PHE A 73 -37.82 -36.78 -28.09
N THR A 74 -36.50 -36.93 -27.97
CA THR A 74 -35.64 -35.93 -27.35
C THR A 74 -34.94 -35.13 -28.44
N VAL A 75 -35.11 -33.81 -28.41
CA VAL A 75 -34.42 -32.89 -29.29
C VAL A 75 -33.60 -31.95 -28.43
N ASN A 76 -32.28 -32.00 -28.61
CA ASN A 76 -31.35 -31.07 -27.98
C ASN A 76 -31.13 -29.89 -28.93
N VAL A 77 -31.59 -28.72 -28.50
CA VAL A 77 -31.44 -27.47 -29.23
C VAL A 77 -30.38 -26.65 -28.53
N THR A 78 -29.36 -26.23 -29.25
CA THR A 78 -28.39 -25.25 -28.76
C THR A 78 -28.75 -23.90 -29.34
N VAL A 79 -29.03 -22.93 -28.47
CA VAL A 79 -29.28 -21.55 -28.87
C VAL A 79 -28.07 -20.74 -28.42
N PRO A 80 -27.16 -20.35 -29.33
CA PRO A 80 -26.11 -19.42 -28.97
C PRO A 80 -26.78 -18.09 -28.62
N LEU A 81 -26.56 -17.61 -27.39
CA LEU A 81 -27.04 -16.31 -26.93
C LEU A 81 -25.88 -15.32 -27.00
N SER A 82 -25.69 -14.71 -28.17
CA SER A 82 -24.93 -13.47 -28.21
C SER A 82 -25.82 -12.35 -27.69
N THR A 83 -25.87 -12.16 -26.38
CA THR A 83 -26.62 -11.04 -25.81
C THR A 83 -25.79 -9.77 -25.98
N GLY A 84 -26.02 -9.03 -27.07
CA GLY A 84 -25.61 -7.63 -27.20
C GLY A 84 -26.53 -6.69 -26.43
N LEU A 85 -27.14 -7.17 -25.35
CA LEU A 85 -28.23 -6.49 -24.65
C LEU A 85 -27.68 -5.47 -23.68
N VAL A 86 -27.62 -4.23 -24.16
CA VAL A 86 -27.52 -3.03 -23.32
C VAL A 86 -28.95 -2.49 -23.18
N GLY A 87 -29.75 -3.07 -22.28
CA GLY A 87 -31.14 -2.68 -22.10
C GLY A 87 -31.72 -3.18 -20.80
N ASN A 88 -32.39 -2.29 -20.06
CA ASN A 88 -32.91 -2.51 -18.72
C ASN A 88 -34.11 -3.48 -18.69
N GLU A 89 -34.09 -4.39 -17.73
CA GLU A 89 -35.24 -4.98 -17.00
C GLU A 89 -36.24 -5.90 -17.73
N ASP A 90 -36.11 -6.17 -19.02
CA ASP A 90 -37.04 -7.11 -19.68
C ASP A 90 -36.50 -8.54 -19.66
N ASP A 91 -37.21 -9.44 -18.95
CA ASP A 91 -37.03 -10.89 -19.04
C ASP A 91 -36.99 -11.31 -20.50
N SER A 92 -35.92 -12.01 -20.91
CA SER A 92 -35.84 -12.52 -22.28
C SER A 92 -36.67 -13.80 -22.39
N VAL A 93 -37.77 -13.71 -23.12
CA VAL A 93 -38.65 -14.87 -23.37
C VAL A 93 -38.20 -15.57 -24.66
N ILE A 94 -37.87 -16.86 -24.56
CA ILE A 94 -37.64 -17.73 -25.71
C ILE A 94 -38.87 -18.62 -25.88
N SER A 95 -39.55 -18.49 -27.02
CA SER A 95 -40.73 -19.29 -27.34
C SER A 95 -40.40 -20.43 -28.29
N PHE A 96 -40.86 -21.63 -27.95
CA PHE A 96 -40.71 -22.82 -28.79
C PHE A 96 -42.10 -23.25 -29.26
N THR A 97 -42.29 -23.27 -30.58
CA THR A 97 -43.50 -23.75 -31.22
C THR A 97 -43.17 -24.98 -32.05
N ILE A 98 -43.72 -26.12 -31.66
CA ILE A 98 -43.58 -27.36 -32.43
C ILE A 98 -44.62 -27.33 -33.55
N VAL A 99 -44.16 -27.32 -34.81
CA VAL A 99 -45.05 -27.40 -35.97
C VAL A 99 -45.02 -28.83 -36.51
N PRO A 100 -46.15 -29.56 -36.44
CA PRO A 100 -46.21 -30.92 -36.98
C PRO A 100 -46.08 -30.89 -38.51
N GLY A 101 -45.70 -32.03 -39.10
CA GLY A 101 -45.60 -32.17 -40.56
C GLY A 101 -46.94 -31.96 -41.29
N ASP A 102 -46.87 -31.75 -42.61
CA ASP A 102 -48.00 -31.38 -43.48
C ASP A 102 -49.21 -32.35 -43.44
N ASP A 103 -49.02 -33.56 -42.88
CA ASP A 103 -50.02 -34.62 -42.82
C ASP A 103 -50.82 -34.68 -41.50
N VAL A 104 -50.59 -33.76 -40.55
CA VAL A 104 -51.23 -33.78 -39.22
C VAL A 104 -52.37 -32.75 -39.12
N ASP A 105 -53.49 -33.16 -38.50
CA ASP A 105 -54.67 -32.31 -38.30
C ASP A 105 -54.29 -30.98 -37.59
N PRO A 106 -54.72 -29.81 -38.12
CA PRO A 106 -54.34 -28.49 -37.60
C PRO A 106 -54.87 -28.20 -36.18
N ILE A 107 -55.75 -29.07 -35.66
CA ILE A 107 -56.31 -28.96 -34.30
C ILE A 107 -55.25 -29.32 -33.23
N LEU A 108 -54.17 -30.02 -33.60
CA LEU A 108 -53.06 -30.36 -32.71
C LEU A 108 -51.97 -29.25 -32.63
N ASN A 109 -52.14 -28.13 -33.34
CA ASN A 109 -51.12 -27.06 -33.47
C ASN A 109 -50.95 -26.12 -32.27
N ASN A 110 -51.54 -26.40 -31.10
CA ASN A 110 -51.60 -25.43 -30.00
C ASN A 110 -50.70 -25.73 -28.79
N ASN A 111 -49.59 -26.45 -29.01
CA ASN A 111 -48.60 -26.74 -27.97
C ASN A 111 -47.44 -25.75 -28.02
N ASP A 112 -47.73 -24.47 -27.78
CA ASP A 112 -46.70 -23.47 -27.58
C ASP A 112 -46.07 -23.64 -26.20
N VAL A 113 -44.74 -23.77 -26.18
CA VAL A 113 -43.95 -23.84 -24.96
C VAL A 113 -43.18 -22.54 -24.83
N HIS A 114 -43.55 -21.72 -23.85
CA HIS A 114 -42.80 -20.52 -23.49
C HIS A 114 -41.76 -20.87 -22.43
N VAL A 115 -40.49 -20.59 -22.72
CA VAL A 115 -39.39 -20.70 -21.77
C VAL A 115 -38.92 -19.29 -21.46
N THR A 116 -39.19 -18.83 -20.25
CA THR A 116 -38.60 -17.61 -19.73
C THR A 116 -37.17 -17.92 -19.28
N VAL A 117 -36.20 -17.18 -19.80
CA VAL A 117 -34.80 -17.29 -19.36
C VAL A 117 -34.45 -16.02 -18.60
N ASP A 118 -34.29 -16.15 -17.30
CA ASP A 118 -33.86 -15.05 -16.45
C ASP A 118 -32.37 -14.80 -16.69
N ILE A 119 -32.06 -13.68 -17.34
CA ILE A 119 -30.67 -13.28 -17.58
C ILE A 119 -30.25 -12.37 -16.44
N THR A 120 -29.52 -12.95 -15.47
CA THR A 120 -28.90 -12.17 -14.41
C THR A 120 -27.52 -11.71 -14.85
N ALA A 121 -27.27 -10.40 -14.78
CA ALA A 121 -25.94 -9.87 -14.98
C ALA A 121 -25.03 -10.34 -13.83
N VAL A 122 -23.92 -10.98 -14.17
CA VAL A 122 -22.90 -11.43 -13.21
C VAL A 122 -21.65 -10.62 -13.45
N ASN A 123 -21.09 -10.04 -12.38
CA ASN A 123 -19.76 -9.46 -12.42
C ASN A 123 -18.96 -10.00 -11.24
N GLU A 124 -17.74 -10.44 -11.53
CA GLU A 124 -16.78 -10.84 -10.52
C GLU A 124 -15.76 -9.72 -10.36
N VAL A 125 -15.72 -9.16 -9.15
CA VAL A 125 -14.73 -8.15 -8.76
C VAL A 125 -13.90 -8.71 -7.62
N SER A 126 -12.59 -8.67 -7.78
CA SER A 126 -11.65 -9.09 -6.75
C SER A 126 -10.77 -7.92 -6.31
N ILE A 127 -10.57 -7.82 -4.99
CA ILE A 127 -9.58 -6.91 -4.41
C ILE A 127 -8.25 -7.65 -4.43
N GLN A 128 -7.37 -7.30 -5.36
CA GLN A 128 -6.12 -8.05 -5.52
C GLN A 128 -5.16 -7.78 -4.36
N ARG A 129 -4.97 -6.50 -4.01
CA ARG A 129 -3.93 -6.09 -3.08
C ARG A 129 -4.18 -4.70 -2.51
N VAL A 130 -3.89 -4.55 -1.22
CA VAL A 130 -3.63 -3.24 -0.58
C VAL A 130 -2.12 -3.16 -0.39
N ILE A 131 -1.44 -2.16 -0.97
CA ILE A 131 0.00 -1.96 -0.85
C ILE A 131 0.26 -0.63 -0.17
N VAL A 132 1.05 -0.63 0.90
CA VAL A 132 1.49 0.60 1.55
C VAL A 132 2.91 0.98 1.10
N SER A 133 3.09 2.23 0.70
CA SER A 133 4.38 2.76 0.23
C SER A 133 4.68 4.13 0.83
N PRO A 134 5.81 4.31 1.53
CA PRO A 134 6.78 3.29 1.91
C PRO A 134 6.22 2.32 2.99
N PRO A 135 6.70 1.06 3.07
CA PRO A 135 6.25 0.10 4.09
C PRO A 135 6.78 0.41 5.50
N ALA A 136 7.80 1.28 5.59
CA ALA A 136 8.31 1.78 6.84
C ALA A 136 8.59 3.29 6.76
N THR A 137 8.26 4.00 7.84
CA THR A 137 8.43 5.45 7.95
C THR A 137 8.94 5.83 9.33
N GLN A 138 9.58 6.99 9.44
CA GLN A 138 9.99 7.55 10.73
C GLN A 138 9.10 8.74 11.09
N TYR A 139 8.81 8.92 12.37
CA TYR A 139 8.19 10.15 12.86
C TYR A 139 9.19 11.01 13.62
N GLU A 140 8.96 12.31 13.58
CA GLU A 140 9.69 13.29 14.38
C GLU A 140 8.87 13.63 15.63
N ASP A 141 9.52 13.85 16.77
CA ASP A 141 8.85 14.27 18.00
C ASP A 141 8.51 15.78 17.91
N THR A 142 7.45 16.12 17.16
CA THR A 142 7.00 17.49 16.91
C THR A 142 5.50 17.66 17.10
N ASP A 143 5.08 18.89 17.41
CA ASP A 143 3.67 19.29 17.53
C ASP A 143 3.00 19.59 16.17
N GLU A 144 3.65 19.23 15.07
CA GLU A 144 3.19 19.49 13.70
C GLU A 144 2.80 18.18 13.02
N ILE A 145 1.91 18.23 12.05
CA ILE A 145 1.64 17.07 11.19
C ILE A 145 2.93 16.74 10.42
N GLY A 146 3.26 15.45 10.34
CA GLY A 146 4.45 14.97 9.64
C GLY A 146 4.43 15.33 8.16
N GLN A 147 5.63 15.48 7.59
CA GLN A 147 5.80 15.74 6.16
C GLN A 147 5.94 14.46 5.33
N GLN A 148 5.95 13.30 5.99
CA GLN A 148 6.15 12.03 5.32
C GLN A 148 4.81 11.51 4.79
N GLU A 149 4.72 11.47 3.47
CA GLU A 149 3.58 10.94 2.74
C GLU A 149 3.67 9.41 2.68
N ILE A 150 2.54 8.77 2.98
CA ILE A 150 2.32 7.34 2.88
C ILE A 150 1.18 7.15 1.88
N SER A 151 1.43 6.39 0.83
CA SER A 151 0.43 6.04 -0.16
C SER A 151 -0.06 4.62 0.07
N THR A 152 -1.38 4.46 0.11
CA THR A 152 -2.08 3.18 0.20
C THR A 152 -2.73 2.89 -1.14
N HIS A 153 -2.20 1.92 -1.87
CA HIS A 153 -2.69 1.52 -3.18
C HIS A 153 -3.65 0.35 -3.05
N VAL A 154 -4.88 0.51 -3.51
CA VAL A 154 -5.89 -0.55 -3.58
C VAL A 154 -6.17 -0.84 -5.05
N THR A 155 -5.88 -2.07 -5.48
CA THR A 155 -6.10 -2.51 -6.86
C THR A 155 -7.35 -3.40 -6.93
N LEU A 156 -8.32 -2.98 -7.73
CA LEU A 156 -9.51 -3.76 -8.06
C LEU A 156 -9.35 -4.35 -9.46
N ILE A 157 -9.74 -5.62 -9.60
CA ILE A 157 -9.77 -6.33 -10.88
C ILE A 157 -11.20 -6.77 -11.13
N GLY A 158 -11.80 -6.24 -12.19
CA GLY A 158 -13.08 -6.70 -12.72
C GLY A 158 -12.83 -7.72 -13.83
N SER A 159 -13.30 -8.95 -13.64
CA SER A 159 -13.26 -10.03 -14.65
C SER A 159 -14.61 -10.26 -15.31
N GLY A 160 -15.69 -9.66 -14.80
CA GLY A 160 -17.03 -9.86 -15.30
C GLY A 160 -17.30 -9.25 -16.68
N PRO A 161 -18.25 -9.83 -17.44
CA PRO A 161 -18.67 -9.32 -18.75
C PRO A 161 -19.51 -8.05 -18.67
N SER A 162 -20.15 -7.77 -17.53
CA SER A 162 -21.05 -6.64 -17.34
C SER A 162 -20.35 -5.48 -16.64
N ALA A 163 -20.70 -4.23 -16.98
CA ALA A 163 -20.27 -3.07 -16.21
C ALA A 163 -21.16 -2.88 -14.98
N ILE A 164 -20.55 -2.64 -13.82
CA ILE A 164 -21.23 -2.26 -12.59
C ILE A 164 -21.50 -0.77 -12.65
N PRO A 165 -22.77 -0.33 -12.59
CA PRO A 165 -23.11 1.08 -12.72
C PRO A 165 -22.61 1.88 -11.51
N PHE A 166 -22.78 1.34 -10.31
CA PHE A 166 -22.38 1.95 -9.04
C PHE A 166 -21.82 0.90 -8.09
N SER A 167 -20.67 1.20 -7.50
CA SER A 167 -20.07 0.41 -6.44
C SER A 167 -19.37 1.30 -5.44
N THR A 168 -19.22 0.78 -4.23
CA THR A 168 -18.62 1.49 -3.11
C THR A 168 -17.40 0.73 -2.62
N LEU A 169 -16.23 1.38 -2.67
CA LEU A 169 -14.99 0.90 -2.05
C LEU A 169 -14.77 1.65 -0.74
N THR A 170 -14.71 0.93 0.38
CA THR A 170 -14.38 1.50 1.69
C THR A 170 -12.96 1.11 2.08
N ILE A 171 -12.08 2.09 2.21
CA ILE A 171 -10.69 1.90 2.63
C ILE A 171 -10.57 2.34 4.09
N GLN A 172 -10.20 1.42 4.98
CA GLN A 172 -10.02 1.70 6.41
C GLN A 172 -8.56 2.03 6.70
N ILE A 173 -8.31 3.26 7.15
CA ILE A 173 -6.98 3.75 7.51
C ILE A 173 -6.91 3.95 9.02
N PRO A 174 -5.86 3.50 9.73
CA PRO A 174 -5.67 3.76 11.15
C PRO A 174 -5.72 5.25 11.46
N GLY A 175 -6.75 5.66 12.19
CA GLY A 175 -7.30 6.99 12.03
C GLY A 175 -7.52 7.70 13.34
N LYS A 176 -8.33 7.16 14.26
CA LYS A 176 -8.76 7.92 15.44
C LYS A 176 -8.46 7.14 16.71
N THR A 177 -7.86 7.80 17.68
CA THR A 177 -7.75 7.24 19.03
C THR A 177 -8.95 7.63 19.86
N GLU A 178 -9.58 6.64 20.49
CA GLU A 178 -10.73 6.83 21.38
C GLU A 178 -10.39 7.81 22.52
N ASP A 179 -9.16 7.75 23.03
CA ASP A 179 -8.72 8.51 24.20
C ASP A 179 -8.55 10.00 23.95
N THR A 180 -8.13 10.41 22.75
CA THR A 180 -7.82 11.83 22.47
C THR A 180 -8.87 12.50 21.59
N GLY A 181 -9.64 11.72 20.82
CA GLY A 181 -10.74 12.18 19.96
C GLY A 181 -10.35 13.17 18.85
N ARG A 182 -9.10 13.62 18.80
CA ARG A 182 -8.59 14.72 17.96
C ARG A 182 -7.22 14.44 17.32
N LEU A 183 -6.54 13.37 17.72
CA LEU A 183 -5.24 13.02 17.14
C LEU A 183 -5.39 11.79 16.28
N TYR A 184 -4.70 11.82 15.14
CA TYR A 184 -4.72 10.73 14.18
C TYR A 184 -3.45 9.90 14.26
N TYR A 185 -3.49 8.64 13.84
CA TYR A 185 -2.24 7.91 13.53
C TYR A 185 -1.74 8.32 12.16
N LEU A 186 -2.63 8.15 11.16
CA LEU A 186 -2.46 8.57 9.79
C LEU A 186 -3.60 9.50 9.42
N TYR A 187 -3.25 10.67 8.90
CA TYR A 187 -4.20 11.67 8.46
C TYR A 187 -4.35 11.59 6.93
N PRO A 188 -5.51 11.17 6.40
CA PRO A 188 -5.71 11.08 4.96
C PRO A 188 -5.88 12.46 4.34
N THR A 189 -5.16 12.71 3.24
CA THR A 189 -5.02 14.07 2.66
C THR A 189 -5.57 14.17 1.26
N ASN A 190 -5.33 13.17 0.42
CA ASN A 190 -5.70 13.19 -0.98
C ASN A 190 -5.83 11.76 -1.51
N TYR A 191 -6.43 11.61 -2.68
CA TYR A 191 -6.43 10.38 -3.44
C TYR A 191 -6.05 10.64 -4.90
N THR A 192 -5.52 9.62 -5.56
CA THR A 192 -5.27 9.62 -7.01
C THR A 192 -5.66 8.28 -7.60
N VAL A 193 -6.16 8.29 -8.83
CA VAL A 193 -6.38 7.07 -9.62
C VAL A 193 -5.18 6.90 -10.55
N LEU A 194 -4.51 5.75 -10.47
CA LEU A 194 -3.25 5.53 -11.20
C LEU A 194 -3.48 4.89 -12.59
N ASP A 195 -4.50 4.03 -12.70
CA ASP A 195 -4.83 3.33 -13.93
C ASP A 195 -6.27 3.68 -14.32
N GLU A 196 -6.43 4.81 -15.01
CA GLU A 196 -7.69 5.16 -15.65
C GLU A 196 -7.84 4.38 -16.95
N SER A 197 -8.41 3.17 -16.87
CA SER A 197 -9.19 2.71 -18.01
C SER A 197 -10.25 3.79 -18.25
N SER A 198 -10.24 4.40 -19.44
CA SER A 198 -10.63 5.80 -19.70
C SER A 198 -12.10 6.19 -19.48
N SER A 199 -12.89 5.37 -18.79
CA SER A 199 -14.32 5.58 -18.55
C SER A 199 -14.74 5.44 -17.08
N VAL A 200 -13.86 5.02 -16.17
CA VAL A 200 -14.23 4.81 -14.76
C VAL A 200 -14.12 6.13 -14.01
N GLN A 201 -15.21 6.56 -13.37
CA GLN A 201 -15.21 7.73 -12.48
C GLN A 201 -15.07 7.26 -11.04
N VAL A 202 -14.14 7.86 -10.30
CA VAL A 202 -13.92 7.57 -8.88
C VAL A 202 -13.99 8.86 -8.08
N ASP A 203 -14.90 8.91 -7.13
CA ASP A 203 -15.01 10.01 -6.17
C ASP A 203 -14.84 9.47 -4.74
N CYS A 204 -13.86 10.00 -4.00
CA CYS A 204 -13.58 9.58 -2.64
C CYS A 204 -13.93 10.69 -1.66
N SER A 205 -14.76 10.35 -0.67
CA SER A 205 -15.21 11.24 0.40
C SER A 205 -14.38 11.06 1.68
N GLU A 206 -14.55 11.99 2.64
CA GLU A 206 -13.91 11.96 3.97
C GLU A 206 -12.37 12.14 3.99
N LEU A 207 -11.83 12.70 2.91
CA LEU A 207 -10.45 13.20 2.90
C LEU A 207 -10.36 14.53 3.64
N ASP A 208 -9.26 14.74 4.36
CA ASP A 208 -9.02 15.95 5.15
C ASP A 208 -10.18 16.29 6.13
N PRO A 209 -10.55 15.37 7.05
CA PRO A 209 -11.74 15.51 7.89
C PRO A 209 -11.73 16.74 8.81
N GLU A 210 -10.55 17.28 9.12
CA GLU A 210 -10.38 18.49 9.93
C GLU A 210 -10.12 19.76 9.10
N GLY A 211 -10.05 19.67 7.76
CA GLY A 211 -9.75 20.80 6.88
C GLY A 211 -8.36 21.39 7.16
N LEU A 212 -7.40 20.56 7.53
CA LEU A 212 -6.06 20.98 7.91
C LEU A 212 -5.33 21.39 6.64
N VAL A 213 -5.04 22.69 6.53
CA VAL A 213 -4.20 23.23 5.46
C VAL A 213 -2.76 22.75 5.67
N ILE A 214 -2.45 21.56 5.16
CA ILE A 214 -1.09 21.03 5.15
C ILE A 214 -0.31 21.90 4.16
N ASN A 215 0.71 22.60 4.67
CA ASN A 215 1.54 23.54 3.91
C ASN A 215 2.46 22.83 2.88
N GLN A 216 1.94 21.91 2.07
CA GLN A 216 2.69 21.22 1.01
C GLN A 216 3.23 22.21 -0.04
N GLN A 217 2.55 23.35 -0.24
CA GLN A 217 2.97 24.39 -1.19
C GLN A 217 4.32 25.04 -0.84
N LYS A 218 4.80 24.97 0.41
CA LYS A 218 6.07 25.60 0.79
C LYS A 218 7.29 24.96 0.13
N ARG A 219 7.18 23.74 -0.42
CA ARG A 219 8.28 23.03 -1.12
C ARG A 219 8.31 23.25 -2.64
N ARG A 220 7.18 23.47 -3.32
CA ARG A 220 7.19 23.67 -4.79
C ARG A 220 7.75 25.03 -5.24
N GLY A 221 7.82 26.01 -4.35
CA GLY A 221 8.28 27.38 -4.69
C GLY A 221 9.79 27.69 -4.50
N ARG A 222 10.60 26.82 -3.90
CA ARG A 222 11.95 27.21 -3.43
C ARG A 222 13.12 26.83 -4.36
N ARG A 223 12.85 26.64 -5.66
CA ARG A 223 13.88 26.48 -6.71
C ARG A 223 13.94 27.65 -7.72
N GLN A 224 13.27 28.77 -7.45
CA GLN A 224 13.60 30.00 -8.17
C GLN A 224 14.76 30.70 -7.45
N ALA A 225 15.88 30.82 -8.16
CA ALA A 225 17.05 31.56 -7.71
C ALA A 225 16.63 32.96 -7.22
N PRO A 226 17.21 33.46 -6.11
CA PRO A 226 16.88 34.78 -5.60
C PRO A 226 17.24 35.82 -6.66
N GLN A 227 16.22 36.49 -7.22
CA GLN A 227 16.46 37.72 -7.98
C GLN A 227 16.98 38.78 -7.01
N PRO A 228 18.13 39.42 -7.29
CA PRO A 228 18.65 40.49 -6.46
C PRO A 228 17.86 41.76 -6.77
N GLY A 229 16.85 42.07 -5.96
CA GLY A 229 16.12 43.31 -6.14
C GLY A 229 15.01 43.53 -5.14
N ILE A 230 15.20 44.55 -4.29
CA ILE A 230 14.16 45.26 -3.53
C ILE A 230 13.74 44.56 -2.22
N MET A 231 14.57 44.74 -1.19
CA MET A 231 14.13 44.67 0.21
C MET A 231 13.08 45.75 0.48
N LYS A 232 11.81 45.36 0.62
CA LYS A 232 10.84 46.12 1.43
C LYS A 232 10.67 45.41 2.76
N ARG A 233 11.31 45.97 3.79
CA ARG A 233 11.10 45.65 5.20
C ARG A 233 9.63 45.90 5.55
N LEU A 234 8.87 44.84 5.81
CA LEU A 234 7.66 44.91 6.60
C LEU A 234 7.83 43.90 7.75
N TRP A 235 8.49 44.35 8.81
CA TRP A 235 8.49 43.65 10.09
C TRP A 235 7.12 43.89 10.72
N ARG A 236 6.25 42.87 10.71
CA ARG A 236 5.13 42.81 11.65
C ARG A 236 5.66 42.18 12.93
N GLU A 237 5.82 43.03 13.92
CA GLU A 237 6.06 42.69 15.31
C GLU A 237 4.78 42.01 15.83
N VAL A 238 4.81 40.68 15.92
CA VAL A 238 3.77 39.91 16.58
C VAL A 238 4.12 39.89 18.06
N THR A 239 3.45 40.72 18.82
CA THR A 239 3.51 40.77 20.29
C THR A 239 3.03 39.42 20.83
N ARG A 240 3.97 38.58 21.28
CA ARG A 240 3.69 37.39 22.10
C ARG A 240 3.43 37.87 23.53
N GLU A 241 2.17 38.15 23.85
CA GLU A 241 1.71 38.25 25.24
C GLU A 241 1.31 36.85 25.73
N GLY A 242 1.87 36.44 26.86
CA GLY A 242 1.46 35.23 27.60
C GLY A 242 2.40 34.05 27.49
N VAL A 243 3.69 34.22 27.80
CA VAL A 243 4.53 33.08 28.23
C VAL A 243 4.08 32.72 29.65
N ARG A 244 3.10 31.81 29.72
CA ARG A 244 2.82 31.04 30.93
C ARG A 244 3.98 30.06 31.05
N GLU A 245 4.74 30.15 32.15
CA GLU A 245 5.75 29.15 32.50
C GLU A 245 5.06 27.78 32.49
N GLU A 246 5.36 26.98 31.46
CA GLU A 246 5.03 25.56 31.43
C GLU A 246 5.86 24.92 32.53
N GLU A 247 5.17 24.59 33.62
CA GLU A 247 5.63 23.77 34.71
C GLU A 247 6.26 22.50 34.10
N GLU A 248 7.58 22.33 34.28
CA GLU A 248 8.32 21.16 33.80
C GLU A 248 7.70 19.90 34.41
N LEU A 249 6.81 19.26 33.64
CA LEU A 249 6.19 18.01 34.01
C LEU A 249 7.30 17.00 34.31
N PRO A 250 7.21 16.27 35.45
CA PRO A 250 8.23 15.30 35.83
C PRO A 250 8.43 14.33 34.67
N LEU A 251 9.70 14.08 34.31
CA LEU A 251 10.16 13.07 33.34
C LEU A 251 9.46 11.73 33.60
N GLY A 252 8.27 11.58 33.04
CA GLY A 252 7.45 10.39 33.12
C GLY A 252 8.20 9.27 32.45
N LYS A 253 8.19 8.09 33.06
CA LYS A 253 8.71 6.88 32.43
C LYS A 253 8.06 6.75 31.05
N ARG A 254 8.84 6.89 29.98
CA ARG A 254 8.42 6.56 28.63
C ARG A 254 7.86 5.13 28.65
N GLN A 255 6.59 5.01 28.31
CA GLN A 255 5.95 3.71 28.18
C GLN A 255 6.42 3.12 26.86
N GLU A 256 7.11 1.99 26.94
CA GLU A 256 7.42 1.16 25.78
C GLU A 256 6.10 0.51 25.35
N MET A 257 5.58 0.93 24.21
CA MET A 257 4.33 0.46 23.65
C MET A 257 4.61 0.00 22.22
N GLU A 258 4.34 -1.26 21.92
CA GLU A 258 4.28 -1.78 20.53
C GLU A 258 2.81 -2.01 20.15
N PRO A 259 1.98 -0.97 20.00
CA PRO A 259 0.60 -1.19 19.61
C PRO A 259 0.56 -1.59 18.14
N THR A 260 -0.11 -2.72 17.90
CA THR A 260 -0.56 -3.10 16.56
C THR A 260 -2.00 -2.63 16.41
N VAL A 261 -2.26 -1.72 15.48
CA VAL A 261 -3.62 -1.27 15.15
C VAL A 261 -4.04 -1.96 13.87
N ASN A 262 -5.12 -2.73 13.93
CA ASN A 262 -5.58 -3.54 12.79
C ASN A 262 -7.02 -3.21 12.41
N CYS A 263 -7.20 -2.51 11.29
CA CYS A 263 -8.51 -2.09 10.81
C CYS A 263 -9.42 -3.24 10.37
N SER A 264 -8.87 -4.41 10.06
CA SER A 264 -9.67 -5.61 9.76
C SER A 264 -10.32 -6.19 11.02
N LYS A 265 -9.71 -5.99 12.20
CA LYS A 265 -10.19 -6.54 13.48
C LYS A 265 -11.01 -5.52 14.25
N ASP A 266 -10.53 -4.29 14.31
CA ASP A 266 -11.09 -3.22 15.14
C ASP A 266 -11.39 -1.97 14.28
N PRO A 267 -12.45 -1.99 13.46
CA PRO A 267 -12.75 -0.88 12.54
C PRO A 267 -13.06 0.44 13.26
N GLY A 268 -13.46 0.42 14.53
CA GLY A 268 -13.77 1.62 15.32
C GLY A 268 -12.58 2.55 15.58
N VAL A 269 -11.35 2.04 15.45
CA VAL A 269 -10.09 2.81 15.60
C VAL A 269 -9.61 3.38 14.25
N CYS A 270 -10.31 3.06 13.17
CA CYS A 270 -9.96 3.44 11.82
C CYS A 270 -10.90 4.50 11.26
N THR A 271 -10.36 5.33 10.37
CA THR A 271 -11.12 6.29 9.58
C THR A 271 -11.49 5.61 8.27
N PRO A 272 -12.79 5.41 7.99
CA PRO A 272 -13.23 4.92 6.69
C PRO A 272 -13.02 6.00 5.64
N ILE A 273 -12.61 5.60 4.44
CA ILE A 273 -12.56 6.45 3.25
C ILE A 273 -13.43 5.78 2.22
N THR A 274 -14.55 6.42 1.90
CA THR A 274 -15.56 5.85 1.03
C THR A 274 -15.39 6.40 -0.37
N CYS A 275 -15.07 5.53 -1.32
CA CYS A 275 -14.90 5.84 -2.73
C CYS A 275 -16.04 5.24 -3.55
N THR A 276 -16.82 6.09 -4.21
CA THR A 276 -17.83 5.67 -5.19
C THR A 276 -17.18 5.48 -6.55
N ILE A 277 -17.39 4.31 -7.16
CA ILE A 277 -16.82 3.93 -8.44
C ILE A 277 -17.97 3.68 -9.41
N GLU A 278 -18.01 4.47 -10.48
CA GLU A 278 -19.05 4.39 -11.51
C GLU A 278 -18.56 3.68 -12.78
N ASN A 279 -19.45 2.88 -13.38
CA ASN A 279 -19.25 2.19 -14.66
C ASN A 279 -18.02 1.25 -14.67
N PHE A 280 -17.78 0.52 -13.58
CA PHE A 280 -16.66 -0.41 -13.46
C PHE A 280 -17.00 -1.77 -14.09
N GLY A 281 -16.40 -2.08 -15.24
CA GLY A 281 -16.56 -3.36 -15.93
C GLY A 281 -15.28 -4.20 -15.91
N THR A 282 -14.94 -4.77 -17.06
CA THR A 282 -13.71 -5.53 -17.21
C THR A 282 -12.50 -4.60 -17.19
N GLY A 283 -11.54 -4.84 -16.30
CA GLY A 283 -10.32 -4.04 -16.23
C GLY A 283 -9.64 -4.06 -14.88
N ILE A 284 -8.61 -3.23 -14.77
CA ILE A 284 -7.86 -3.00 -13.54
C ILE A 284 -7.95 -1.52 -13.21
N ILE A 285 -8.29 -1.19 -11.97
CA ILE A 285 -8.21 0.16 -11.44
C ILE A 285 -7.40 0.14 -10.15
N THR A 286 -6.49 1.10 -10.03
CA THR A 286 -5.68 1.28 -8.82
C THR A 286 -5.97 2.64 -8.21
N ILE A 287 -6.55 2.64 -7.01
CA ILE A 287 -6.84 3.84 -6.23
C ILE A 287 -5.73 4.00 -5.19
N SER A 288 -5.10 5.16 -5.16
CA SER A 288 -4.00 5.50 -4.26
C SER A 288 -4.45 6.56 -3.28
N VAL A 289 -4.60 6.22 -2.00
CA VAL A 289 -4.89 7.19 -0.95
C VAL A 289 -3.59 7.66 -0.30
N THR A 290 -3.33 8.96 -0.34
CA THR A 290 -2.18 9.58 0.31
C THR A 290 -2.55 10.08 1.71
N SER A 291 -1.84 9.57 2.70
CA SER A 291 -1.93 9.96 4.11
C SER A 291 -0.60 10.51 4.61
N VAL A 292 -0.63 11.26 5.71
CA VAL A 292 0.56 11.73 6.41
C VAL A 292 0.55 11.25 7.86
N VAL A 293 1.73 10.99 8.42
CA VAL A 293 1.84 10.64 9.84
C VAL A 293 1.53 11.87 10.68
N ASP A 294 0.66 11.76 11.68
CA ASP A 294 0.40 12.84 12.62
C ASP A 294 1.34 12.74 13.82
N ASN A 295 2.48 13.43 13.76
CA ASN A 295 3.52 13.37 14.79
C ASN A 295 3.01 13.77 16.20
N ARG A 296 1.94 14.56 16.29
CA ARG A 296 1.34 14.99 17.55
C ARG A 296 0.90 13.81 18.40
N TYR A 297 0.43 12.73 17.76
CA TYR A 297 0.04 11.50 18.44
C TYR A 297 1.25 10.77 19.04
N PHE A 298 2.33 10.70 18.29
CA PHE A 298 3.54 9.98 18.67
C PHE A 298 4.47 10.79 19.59
N ARG A 299 4.07 12.01 19.97
CA ARG A 299 4.84 12.87 20.86
C ARG A 299 5.10 12.18 22.20
N ASN A 300 6.35 12.17 22.64
CA ASN A 300 6.81 11.46 23.85
C ASN A 300 6.55 9.93 23.87
N GLN A 301 6.13 9.34 22.76
CA GLN A 301 6.02 7.89 22.61
C GLN A 301 7.34 7.37 22.05
N ASP A 302 7.84 6.26 22.58
CA ASP A 302 8.95 5.51 22.00
C ASP A 302 8.43 4.12 21.62
N GLY A 303 8.76 3.66 20.41
CA GLY A 303 8.40 2.31 19.98
C GLY A 303 8.25 2.18 18.47
N ASP A 304 8.03 0.95 18.05
CA ASP A 304 7.62 0.59 16.69
C ASP A 304 6.10 0.35 16.71
N PHE A 305 5.39 1.08 15.85
CA PHE A 305 3.95 0.97 15.69
C PHE A 305 3.65 0.20 14.41
N THR A 306 2.78 -0.79 14.48
CA THR A 306 2.38 -1.57 13.29
C THR A 306 0.93 -1.29 12.96
N PHE A 307 0.69 -0.91 11.71
CA PHE A 307 -0.60 -0.51 11.18
C PHE A 307 -1.04 -1.50 10.10
N VAL A 308 -2.23 -2.08 10.25
CA VAL A 308 -2.86 -2.93 9.24
C VAL A 308 -4.05 -2.19 8.67
N MET A 309 -3.98 -1.86 7.38
CA MET A 309 -5.08 -1.25 6.64
C MET A 309 -5.99 -2.35 6.07
N SER A 310 -7.26 -2.03 5.86
CA SER A 310 -8.19 -2.92 5.18
C SER A 310 -8.95 -2.17 4.10
N ALA A 311 -9.47 -2.93 3.14
CA ALA A 311 -10.34 -2.38 2.11
C ALA A 311 -11.47 -3.39 1.87
N ASP A 312 -12.68 -2.89 1.83
CA ASP A 312 -13.90 -3.63 1.57
C ASP A 312 -14.58 -3.03 0.34
N TYR A 313 -15.02 -3.89 -0.56
CA TYR A 313 -15.72 -3.50 -1.79
C TYR A 313 -17.15 -4.01 -1.69
N MET A 314 -18.10 -3.18 -2.09
CA MET A 314 -19.52 -3.50 -2.11
C MET A 314 -20.14 -3.05 -3.42
N ILE A 315 -20.99 -3.89 -4.00
CA ILE A 315 -21.75 -3.57 -5.21
C ILE A 315 -23.16 -3.16 -4.77
N ASP A 316 -23.61 -1.96 -5.16
CA ASP A 316 -24.91 -1.41 -4.71
C ASP A 316 -26.13 -1.99 -5.44
N SER A 317 -25.94 -3.03 -6.25
CA SER A 317 -26.94 -3.58 -7.18
C SER A 317 -27.05 -5.09 -7.07
N ASN A 318 -28.10 -5.67 -7.68
CA ASN A 318 -28.47 -7.09 -7.60
C ASN A 318 -27.46 -8.07 -8.25
N PHE A 319 -26.21 -7.67 -8.44
CA PHE A 319 -25.17 -8.57 -8.97
C PHE A 319 -24.81 -9.60 -7.91
N PHE A 320 -24.58 -10.84 -8.35
CA PHE A 320 -23.99 -11.85 -7.49
C PHE A 320 -22.53 -11.49 -7.23
N GLU A 321 -22.23 -11.13 -5.99
CA GLU A 321 -20.90 -10.75 -5.56
C GLU A 321 -20.07 -12.00 -5.25
N GLN A 322 -18.99 -12.19 -6.00
CA GLN A 322 -17.94 -13.16 -5.69
C GLN A 322 -16.66 -12.40 -5.31
N THR A 323 -16.66 -11.73 -4.15
CA THR A 323 -15.47 -11.04 -3.65
C THR A 323 -14.46 -12.03 -3.11
N SER A 324 -13.32 -12.15 -3.79
CA SER A 324 -12.11 -12.72 -3.18
C SER A 324 -11.43 -11.63 -2.34
N ARG A 325 -11.31 -11.86 -1.02
CA ARG A 325 -10.50 -11.00 -0.15
C ARG A 325 -9.01 -11.19 -0.46
N GLY A 326 -8.30 -10.09 -0.68
CA GLY A 326 -6.85 -10.11 -0.91
C GLY A 326 -6.05 -10.64 0.29
N SER A 327 -4.79 -11.03 0.06
CA SER A 327 -3.89 -11.57 1.08
C SER A 327 -3.53 -10.54 2.17
N GLU A 328 -3.65 -10.90 3.45
CA GLU A 328 -3.39 -10.02 4.61
C GLU A 328 -1.96 -9.45 4.68
N LYS A 329 -0.96 -10.11 4.06
CA LYS A 329 0.46 -9.76 4.23
C LYS A 329 0.86 -8.44 3.56
N SER A 330 0.11 -7.95 2.57
CA SER A 330 0.47 -6.73 1.83
C SER A 330 0.06 -5.43 2.51
N ASN A 331 -0.74 -5.51 3.57
CA ASN A 331 -1.47 -4.38 4.12
C ASN A 331 -0.78 -3.76 5.36
N LEU A 332 0.48 -4.12 5.59
CA LEU A 332 1.26 -3.78 6.78
C LEU A 332 2.12 -2.54 6.54
N LEU A 333 2.00 -1.57 7.46
CA LEU A 333 2.86 -0.40 7.57
C LEU A 333 3.51 -0.38 8.95
N THR A 334 4.83 -0.17 9.00
CA THR A 334 5.56 0.00 10.27
C THR A 334 6.02 1.44 10.42
N VAL A 335 5.56 2.12 11.47
CA VAL A 335 5.99 3.49 11.81
C VAL A 335 6.95 3.39 12.98
N ARG A 336 8.20 3.82 12.78
CA ARG A 336 9.25 3.74 13.79
C ARG A 336 9.54 5.09 14.39
N GLY A 337 9.64 5.16 15.71
CA GLY A 337 10.21 6.33 16.37
C GLY A 337 11.66 6.48 16.02
N LEU A 338 12.07 7.67 15.56
CA LEU A 338 13.47 8.04 15.65
C LEU A 338 13.82 7.98 17.14
N PRO A 339 14.90 7.29 17.55
CA PRO A 339 15.37 7.41 18.91
C PRO A 339 15.69 8.89 19.07
N THR A 340 14.81 9.63 19.75
CA THR A 340 15.16 10.98 20.18
C THR A 340 16.45 10.75 20.91
N THR A 341 17.55 11.33 20.42
CA THR A 341 18.77 11.40 21.21
C THR A 341 18.38 12.29 22.35
N VAL A 342 17.73 11.71 23.36
CA VAL A 342 17.55 12.31 24.66
C VAL A 342 18.98 12.66 24.98
N GLN A 343 19.31 13.94 24.90
CA GLN A 343 20.45 14.46 25.61
C GLN A 343 20.12 14.09 27.04
N ARG A 344 20.53 12.88 27.45
CA ARG A 344 20.36 12.43 28.83
C ARG A 344 20.94 13.58 29.61
N PRO A 345 20.16 14.23 30.48
CA PRO A 345 20.61 15.42 31.19
C PRO A 345 21.98 15.05 31.71
N VAL A 346 23.00 15.76 31.21
CA VAL A 346 24.39 15.38 31.42
C VAL A 346 24.51 15.19 32.92
N PRO A 347 24.86 13.97 33.40
CA PRO A 347 24.67 13.66 34.80
C PRO A 347 25.30 14.75 35.66
N VAL A 348 24.63 15.20 36.73
CA VAL A 348 25.09 16.37 37.51
C VAL A 348 26.56 16.25 37.93
N TRP A 349 27.04 15.02 38.16
CA TRP A 349 28.45 14.75 38.45
C TRP A 349 29.42 15.17 37.35
N VAL A 350 29.04 15.14 36.06
CA VAL A 350 29.88 15.60 34.94
C VAL A 350 30.08 17.11 35.01
N TYR A 351 29.06 17.89 35.39
CA TYR A 351 29.21 19.33 35.65
C TYR A 351 30.13 19.59 36.86
N ILE A 352 30.00 18.78 37.92
CA ILE A 352 30.87 18.88 39.11
C ILE A 352 32.32 18.56 38.75
N VAL A 353 32.57 17.48 37.99
CA VAL A 353 33.91 17.08 37.55
C VAL A 353 34.50 18.13 36.59
N SER A 354 33.71 18.64 35.64
CA SER A 354 34.11 19.73 34.74
C SER A 354 34.53 20.99 35.52
N ALA A 355 33.74 21.40 36.51
CA ALA A 355 34.05 22.55 37.36
C ALA A 355 35.32 22.33 38.20
N LEU A 356 35.51 21.13 38.76
CA LEU A 356 36.73 20.79 39.51
C LEU A 356 37.98 20.82 38.63
N VAL A 357 37.90 20.27 37.40
CA VAL A 357 39.00 20.32 36.43
C VAL A 357 39.33 21.76 36.05
N ALA A 358 38.32 22.60 35.82
CA ALA A 358 38.52 24.03 35.53
C ALA A 358 39.23 24.76 36.69
N ILE A 359 38.85 24.50 37.94
CA ILE A 359 39.48 25.08 39.14
C ILE A 359 40.94 24.61 39.26
N ILE A 360 41.23 23.32 39.01
CA ILE A 360 42.60 22.79 39.04
C ILE A 360 43.47 23.45 37.96
N ILE A 361 42.95 23.63 36.75
CA ILE A 361 43.67 24.30 35.67
C ILE A 361 43.94 25.77 36.04
N ILE A 362 42.95 26.49 36.56
CA ILE A 362 43.10 27.89 36.98
C ILE A 362 44.14 28.01 38.09
N THR A 363 44.12 27.12 39.09
CA THR A 363 45.10 27.14 40.18
C THR A 363 46.52 26.83 39.68
N LEU A 364 46.69 25.89 38.75
CA LEU A 364 47.97 25.63 38.10
C LEU A 364 48.49 26.83 37.31
N ILE A 365 47.61 27.54 36.60
CA ILE A 365 47.97 28.78 35.88
C ILE A 365 48.45 29.86 36.87
N ILE A 366 47.75 30.05 37.99
CA ILE A 366 48.14 31.01 39.03
C ILE A 366 49.51 30.64 39.62
N ILE A 367 49.75 29.36 39.91
CA ILE A 367 51.05 28.89 40.43
C ILE A 367 52.17 29.13 39.40
N ALA A 368 51.93 28.82 38.12
CA ALA A 368 52.89 29.06 37.05
C ALA A 368 53.23 30.54 36.91
N LEU A 369 52.23 31.42 36.94
CA LEU A 369 52.41 32.88 36.91
C LEU A 369 53.19 33.36 38.15
N PHE A 370 52.87 32.85 39.33
CA PHE A 370 53.58 33.18 40.56
C PHE A 370 55.06 32.76 40.51
N LEU A 371 55.34 31.56 40.02
CA LEU A 371 56.71 31.07 39.80
C LEU A 371 57.45 31.89 38.74
N LEU A 372 56.79 32.30 37.67
CA LEU A 372 57.35 33.21 36.66
C LEU A 372 57.74 34.55 37.29
N VAL A 373 56.87 35.15 38.11
CA VAL A 373 57.17 36.41 38.83
C VAL A 373 58.36 36.23 39.77
N ILE A 374 58.43 35.14 40.54
CA ILE A 374 59.59 34.85 41.41
C ILE A 374 60.87 34.66 40.60
N CYS A 375 60.80 33.92 39.49
CA CYS A 375 61.93 33.70 38.60
C CYS A 375 62.44 35.01 37.99
N LEU A 376 61.54 35.88 37.54
CA LEU A 376 61.87 37.23 37.04
C LEU A 376 62.50 38.08 38.15
N ARG A 377 61.95 38.05 39.37
CA ARG A 377 62.49 38.78 40.54
C ARG A 377 63.87 38.25 40.99
N ARG A 378 64.13 36.95 40.85
CA ARG A 378 65.46 36.37 41.11
C ARG A 378 66.47 36.74 40.00
N ARG A 379 66.05 36.81 38.74
CA ARG A 379 66.90 37.24 37.62
C ARG A 379 67.31 38.71 37.74
N THR A 380 66.43 39.60 38.18
CA THR A 380 66.80 41.02 38.42
C THR A 380 67.81 41.16 39.56
N LYS A 381 67.67 40.41 40.66
CA LYS A 381 68.68 40.36 41.74
C LYS A 381 70.04 39.84 41.27
N LYS A 382 70.08 38.85 40.38
CA LYS A 382 71.35 38.35 39.79
C LYS A 382 72.00 39.37 38.83
N LYS A 383 71.22 40.15 38.07
CA LYS A 383 71.75 41.22 37.20
C LYS A 383 72.38 42.38 38.00
N ILE A 384 71.81 42.75 39.14
CA ILE A 384 72.37 43.81 40.00
C ILE A 384 73.72 43.36 40.58
N ARG A 385 73.85 42.12 41.10
CA ARG A 385 75.15 41.62 41.60
C ARG A 385 76.26 41.62 40.53
N ARG A 386 75.94 41.28 39.28
CA ARG A 386 76.92 41.34 38.17
C ARG A 386 77.25 42.76 37.69
N ALA A 387 76.40 43.75 37.97
CA ALA A 387 76.68 45.16 37.68
C ALA A 387 77.52 45.83 38.79
N THR A 388 77.37 45.40 40.05
CA THR A 388 78.18 45.90 41.18
C THR A 388 79.62 45.35 41.16
N GLU A 389 79.84 44.18 40.57
CA GLU A 389 81.17 43.54 40.50
C GLU A 389 82.02 44.04 39.32
N ARG A 390 81.40 44.67 38.30
CA ARG A 390 82.12 45.27 37.15
C ARG A 390 82.72 46.67 37.42
N ARG A 391 82.53 47.25 38.62
CA ARG A 391 83.20 48.51 39.02
C ARG A 391 84.49 48.32 39.82
N ARG A 392 84.93 47.08 40.10
CA ARG A 392 86.14 46.82 40.91
C ARG A 392 87.24 46.01 40.23
N SER A 393 87.17 45.81 38.91
CA SER A 393 88.23 45.14 38.14
C SER A 393 88.47 45.87 36.82
N ARG A 394 89.14 47.02 36.91
CA ARG A 394 89.92 47.62 35.83
C ARG A 394 91.32 47.91 36.39
N HIS A 395 92.10 46.86 36.63
CA HIS A 395 93.57 46.93 36.63
C HIS A 395 94.16 45.54 36.37
N GLY A 396 95.00 45.49 35.33
CA GLY A 396 96.07 44.52 35.08
C GLY A 396 95.69 43.28 34.24
N THR A 397 96.13 43.13 32.98
CA THR A 397 97.42 42.55 32.48
C THR A 397 97.67 41.10 32.95
N VAL A 398 98.21 40.13 32.18
CA VAL A 398 98.50 39.89 30.75
C VAL A 398 98.98 38.41 30.66
N THR A 399 98.78 37.76 29.49
CA THR A 399 99.47 36.57 28.89
C THR A 399 99.38 35.12 29.43
N ALA A 400 99.12 34.22 28.46
CA ALA A 400 99.90 33.03 28.03
C ALA A 400 99.26 31.63 28.13
N GLY A 401 99.01 31.03 26.94
CA GLY A 401 99.20 29.60 26.57
C GLY A 401 98.24 28.53 27.15
N THR A 402 97.96 27.36 26.55
CA THR A 402 98.25 26.68 25.26
C THR A 402 97.43 25.37 25.24
N GLY A 403 96.87 24.95 24.09
CA GLY A 403 96.47 23.57 23.72
C GLY A 403 95.20 22.96 24.37
N GLY A 404 94.35 22.13 23.76
CA GLY A 404 94.28 21.48 22.45
C GLY A 404 93.12 20.43 22.44
N GLY A 405 92.64 20.01 21.26
CA GLY A 405 91.75 18.85 20.99
C GLY A 405 90.25 19.17 20.82
N ALA A 406 89.70 19.25 19.59
CA ALA A 406 89.13 18.17 18.74
C ALA A 406 87.84 17.54 19.34
N VAL A 407 86.65 17.50 18.71
CA VAL A 407 86.18 16.76 17.50
C VAL A 407 84.73 17.29 17.19
N VAL A 408 84.39 17.86 16.01
CA VAL A 408 83.69 17.28 14.82
C VAL A 408 82.34 16.57 15.16
N THR A 409 81.14 16.74 14.57
CA THR A 409 80.57 17.06 13.22
C THR A 409 79.10 17.56 13.44
N SER A 410 78.64 18.66 12.83
CA SER A 410 77.79 18.79 11.61
C SER A 410 76.60 17.84 11.42
N LEU A 411 75.38 18.40 11.38
CA LEU A 411 74.17 17.94 10.68
C LEU A 411 73.16 19.10 10.78
N ASP A 412 73.12 20.06 9.87
CA ASP A 412 72.67 20.03 8.46
C ASP A 412 71.19 19.65 8.29
N THR A 413 70.40 20.71 8.19
CA THR A 413 68.99 20.81 7.78
C THR A 413 68.82 20.53 6.29
N LYS A 414 67.85 19.70 5.92
CA LYS A 414 67.18 19.76 4.61
C LYS A 414 65.70 19.37 4.70
N PRO A 415 64.87 19.85 3.76
CA PRO A 415 63.42 19.85 3.83
C PRO A 415 62.81 18.57 3.25
N VAL A 416 61.58 18.27 3.66
CA VAL A 416 60.77 17.15 3.14
C VAL A 416 59.86 17.68 2.05
N GLU A 417 60.06 17.16 0.84
CA GLU A 417 59.16 17.24 -0.32
C GLU A 417 58.06 16.19 -0.23
N ASP A 418 56.91 16.58 -0.78
CA ASP A 418 55.76 15.76 -1.15
C ASP A 418 56.15 14.55 -2.00
N VAL A 419 55.56 13.39 -1.72
CA VAL A 419 55.43 12.30 -2.69
C VAL A 419 54.06 11.64 -2.59
N ASP A 420 53.42 11.70 -3.75
CA ASP A 420 52.34 10.92 -4.33
C ASP A 420 51.81 9.67 -3.60
N GLU A 421 50.50 9.73 -3.47
CA GLU A 421 49.53 8.65 -3.34
C GLU A 421 49.71 7.59 -4.44
N LYS A 422 49.93 6.32 -4.05
CA LYS A 422 49.80 5.16 -4.95
C LYS A 422 48.83 4.14 -4.35
N PRO A 423 47.96 3.51 -5.17
CA PRO A 423 46.77 2.83 -4.67
C PRO A 423 47.07 1.47 -4.05
N LYS A 424 46.24 1.15 -3.07
CA LYS A 424 46.11 -0.15 -2.39
C LYS A 424 45.63 -1.22 -3.39
N PRO A 425 46.22 -2.43 -3.44
CA PRO A 425 45.70 -3.51 -4.27
C PRO A 425 44.45 -4.13 -3.64
N LEU A 426 43.50 -4.45 -4.51
CA LEU A 426 42.32 -5.29 -4.25
C LEU A 426 42.76 -6.68 -3.75
N PRO A 427 42.05 -7.30 -2.79
CA PRO A 427 42.16 -8.73 -2.59
C PRO A 427 41.40 -9.47 -3.71
N GLU A 428 42.09 -10.47 -4.26
CA GLU A 428 41.57 -11.45 -5.21
C GLU A 428 40.33 -12.16 -4.63
N SER A 429 39.25 -12.21 -5.39
CA SER A 429 38.14 -13.13 -5.17
C SER A 429 38.51 -14.49 -5.76
N GLY A 430 38.87 -15.43 -4.89
CA GLY A 430 38.88 -16.86 -5.18
C GLY A 430 38.15 -17.55 -4.04
N GLY A 431 37.13 -18.36 -4.36
CA GLY A 431 36.35 -19.08 -3.36
C GLY A 431 34.95 -19.37 -3.85
N ASP A 432 34.88 -20.28 -4.82
CA ASP A 432 33.71 -21.02 -5.25
C ASP A 432 33.28 -21.93 -4.08
N ASP A 433 32.20 -21.57 -3.38
CA ASP A 433 31.54 -22.45 -2.40
C ASP A 433 30.03 -22.29 -2.59
N THR A 434 29.47 -23.23 -3.32
CA THR A 434 28.04 -23.46 -3.46
C THR A 434 27.53 -24.01 -2.12
N PRO A 435 26.60 -23.35 -1.40
CA PRO A 435 25.94 -23.99 -0.29
C PRO A 435 24.78 -24.82 -0.83
N ASP A 436 24.82 -26.09 -0.45
CA ASP A 436 23.80 -27.08 -0.69
C ASP A 436 22.38 -26.57 -0.42
N ASN A 437 21.56 -26.88 -1.41
CA ASN A 437 20.11 -26.90 -1.43
C ASN A 437 19.52 -27.38 -0.08
N PRO A 438 18.76 -26.55 0.68
CA PRO A 438 18.07 -27.04 1.85
C PRO A 438 16.89 -27.92 1.42
N THR A 439 17.02 -29.19 1.77
CA THR A 439 16.00 -30.23 1.77
C THR A 439 14.62 -29.69 2.16
N ALA A 440 13.64 -29.93 1.30
CA ALA A 440 12.24 -29.68 1.56
C ALA A 440 11.80 -30.38 2.86
N PRO A 441 11.01 -29.72 3.72
CA PRO A 441 10.39 -30.39 4.86
C PRO A 441 9.37 -31.44 4.35
N PRO A 442 9.21 -32.57 5.07
CA PRO A 442 8.26 -33.61 4.69
C PRO A 442 6.83 -33.07 4.78
N ALA A 443 6.01 -33.47 3.81
CA ALA A 443 4.58 -33.20 3.80
C ALA A 443 3.95 -33.70 5.10
N GLU A 444 3.31 -32.79 5.82
CA GLU A 444 2.46 -33.09 6.96
C GLU A 444 1.22 -33.83 6.44
N GLU A 445 1.08 -35.10 6.82
CA GLU A 445 -0.15 -35.89 6.64
C GLU A 445 -1.29 -35.20 7.38
N LEU A 446 -2.23 -34.62 6.64
CA LEU A 446 -3.53 -34.24 7.17
C LEU A 446 -4.30 -35.52 7.56
N PRO A 447 -4.86 -35.61 8.78
CA PRO A 447 -5.74 -36.71 9.13
C PRO A 447 -7.01 -36.64 8.28
N ALA A 448 -7.39 -37.79 7.73
CA ALA A 448 -8.66 -37.98 7.05
C ALA A 448 -9.82 -37.63 7.99
N GLU A 449 -10.60 -36.61 7.63
CA GLU A 449 -11.89 -36.37 8.25
C GLU A 449 -12.89 -37.42 7.74
N ASP A 450 -13.45 -38.13 8.71
CA ASP A 450 -14.48 -39.15 8.59
C ASP A 450 -15.82 -38.48 8.24
N PRO A 451 -16.49 -38.81 7.12
CA PRO A 451 -17.78 -38.22 6.81
C PRO A 451 -18.85 -38.89 7.67
N THR A 452 -19.17 -38.27 8.81
CA THR A 452 -20.41 -38.55 9.54
C THR A 452 -21.59 -38.27 8.62
N THR A 453 -22.27 -39.35 8.27
CA THR A 453 -23.54 -39.39 7.54
C THR A 453 -24.62 -38.90 8.50
N GLU A 454 -25.13 -37.68 8.30
CA GLU A 454 -26.37 -37.24 8.93
C GLU A 454 -27.54 -37.59 8.01
N ASP A 455 -28.37 -38.52 8.48
CA ASP A 455 -29.69 -38.82 7.95
C ASP A 455 -30.59 -37.56 8.05
N PRO A 456 -31.29 -37.15 6.98
CA PRO A 456 -32.36 -36.18 7.12
C PRO A 456 -33.59 -36.88 7.69
N ASP A 457 -33.96 -36.49 8.91
CA ASP A 457 -35.24 -36.78 9.55
C ASP A 457 -36.38 -36.40 8.60
N GLU A 458 -37.17 -37.40 8.21
CA GLU A 458 -38.54 -37.21 7.76
C GLU A 458 -39.32 -36.58 8.92
N THR A 459 -39.88 -35.39 8.71
CA THR A 459 -41.06 -34.99 9.48
C THR A 459 -42.06 -34.25 8.62
N GLU A 460 -43.23 -34.87 8.57
CA GLU A 460 -44.48 -34.40 7.98
C GLU A 460 -44.87 -32.99 8.44
N LEU A 461 -45.24 -32.12 7.48
CA LEU A 461 -46.52 -31.40 7.42
C LEU A 461 -46.64 -30.56 6.15
#